data_AF-A0A1V4UV33-F1
#
_entry.id   AF-A0A1V4UV33-F1
#
_cell.length_a   1.000
_cell.length_b   1.000
_cell.length_c   1.000
_cell.angle_alpha   90.00
_cell.angle_beta   90.00
_cell.angle_gamma   90.00
#
_symmetry.space_group_name_H-M   'P 1'
#
loop_
_entity.id
_entity.type
_entity.pdbx_description
1 polymer ?
#
loop_
_entity_poly.entity_id
_entity_poly.type
_entity_poly.pdbx_seq_one_letter_code
_entity_poly.pdbx_strand_id
1 'polypeptide(L)'
;MPEMDGLDAARKIRETRPTLPKIIAITAFAMEGDKEKCIDSGMDGYISKPVNLEELRAILRSDVSAIGKNDGIGSWSRGGGQN
;
A
#
# COMPACT_ATOMS: atom_id res chain seq x y z
N MET A 1 14.87 -1.54 11.71
CA MET A 1 15.35 -0.16 11.61
C MET A 1 16.09 0.15 12.91
N PRO A 2 17.32 0.70 12.86
CA PRO A 2 18.17 0.84 14.05
C PRO A 2 17.79 2.00 14.97
N GLU A 3 17.15 3.07 14.47
CA GLU A 3 16.85 4.28 15.26
C GLU A 3 15.36 4.56 15.48
N MET A 4 14.49 4.07 14.61
CA MET A 4 13.05 4.33 14.63
C MET A 4 12.29 3.04 14.34
N ASP A 5 11.19 2.79 15.04
CA ASP A 5 10.33 1.65 14.74
C ASP A 5 9.34 1.97 13.60
N GLY A 6 8.71 0.93 13.06
CA GLY A 6 7.76 1.11 11.96
C GLY A 6 6.47 1.84 12.36
N LEU A 7 6.07 1.75 13.64
CA LEU A 7 4.85 2.36 14.16
C LEU A 7 5.00 3.88 14.26
N ASP A 8 6.12 4.35 14.80
CA ASP A 8 6.49 5.76 14.88
C ASP A 8 6.66 6.36 13.49
N ALA A 9 7.26 5.61 12.57
CA ALA A 9 7.34 6.02 11.17
C ALA A 9 5.96 6.20 10.55
N ALA A 10 5.03 5.27 10.78
CA ALA A 10 3.66 5.35 10.27
C ALA A 10 2.91 6.57 10.82
N ARG A 11 3.00 6.81 12.14
CA ARG A 11 2.40 7.99 12.79
C ARG A 11 2.89 9.29 12.16
N LYS A 12 4.21 9.46 11.99
CA LYS A 12 4.80 10.65 11.36
C LYS A 12 4.35 10.83 9.91
N ILE A 13 4.22 9.74 9.15
CA ILE A 13 3.70 9.82 7.78
C ILE A 13 2.24 10.28 7.80
N ARG A 14 1.41 9.77 8.72
CA ARG A 14 -0.02 10.11 8.81
C ARG A 14 -0.29 11.53 9.29
N GLU A 15 0.59 12.10 10.13
CA GLU A 15 0.53 13.51 10.52
C GLU A 15 0.63 14.46 9.32
N THR A 16 1.47 14.12 8.33
CA THR A 16 1.69 14.96 7.14
C THR A 16 0.86 14.53 5.94
N ARG A 17 0.47 13.26 5.87
CA ARG A 17 -0.29 12.67 4.77
C ARG A 17 -1.31 11.64 5.30
N PRO A 18 -2.54 12.08 5.58
CA PRO A 18 -3.52 11.25 6.29
C PRO A 18 -4.04 10.05 5.49
N THR A 19 -3.98 10.09 4.15
CA THR A 19 -4.58 9.08 3.28
C THR A 19 -3.61 8.33 2.38
N LEU A 20 -2.50 8.93 1.96
CA LEU A 20 -1.49 8.31 1.09
C LEU A 20 -0.08 8.68 1.56
N PRO A 21 0.94 7.82 1.42
CA PRO A 21 0.92 6.52 0.75
C PRO A 21 0.22 5.44 1.58
N LYS A 22 -0.04 4.29 0.97
CA LYS A 22 -0.38 3.11 1.74
C LYS A 22 0.81 2.68 2.61
N ILE A 23 0.55 2.34 3.86
CA ILE A 23 1.56 1.88 4.82
C ILE A 23 1.20 0.47 5.22
N ILE A 24 2.06 -0.50 4.88
CA ILE A 24 1.86 -1.92 5.16
C ILE A 24 2.98 -2.39 6.10
N ALA A 25 2.61 -2.92 7.26
CA ALA A 25 3.54 -3.50 8.22
C ALA A 25 4.05 -4.86 7.74
N ILE A 26 5.31 -5.19 7.99
CA ILE A 26 5.84 -6.55 7.79
C ILE A 26 6.40 -7.03 9.13
N THR A 27 5.70 -7.95 9.79
CA THR A 27 6.04 -8.43 11.14
C THR A 27 6.50 -9.89 11.15
N ALA A 28 7.45 -10.24 12.02
CA ALA A 28 7.82 -11.63 12.29
C ALA A 28 6.83 -12.33 13.25
N PHE A 29 6.04 -11.55 13.99
CA PHE A 29 5.04 -12.02 14.93
C PHE A 29 3.71 -11.33 14.59
N ALA A 30 2.81 -12.06 13.94
CA ALA A 30 1.47 -11.58 13.61
C ALA A 30 0.49 -11.91 14.75
N MET A 31 0.83 -11.49 15.97
CA MET A 31 -0.05 -11.64 17.13
C MET A 31 -1.12 -10.55 17.12
N GLU A 32 -2.28 -10.83 17.73
CA GLU A 32 -3.44 -9.94 17.73
C GLU A 32 -3.11 -8.53 18.27
N GLY A 33 -2.32 -8.43 19.33
CA GLY A 33 -1.88 -7.14 19.90
C GLY A 33 -0.92 -6.34 19.02
N ASP A 34 -0.24 -6.96 18.05
CA ASP A 34 0.61 -6.24 17.09
C ASP A 34 -0.22 -5.66 15.94
N LYS A 35 -1.31 -6.35 15.57
CA LYS A 35 -2.28 -5.85 14.59
C LYS A 35 -2.94 -4.57 15.09
N GLU A 36 -3.41 -4.54 16.33
CA GLU A 36 -4.04 -3.36 16.93
C GLU A 36 -3.10 -2.16 16.91
N LYS A 37 -1.84 -2.34 17.35
CA LYS A 37 -0.81 -1.29 17.31
C LYS A 37 -0.56 -0.76 15.90
N CYS A 38 -0.56 -1.63 14.88
CA CYS A 38 -0.38 -1.20 13.49
C CYS A 38 -1.56 -0.35 13.02
N ILE A 39 -2.79 -0.76 13.31
CA ILE A 39 -4.01 -0.01 12.97
C ILE A 39 -4.01 1.36 13.68
N ASP A 40 -3.70 1.38 14.98
CA ASP A 40 -3.64 2.61 15.79
C ASP A 40 -2.55 3.58 15.32
N SER A 41 -1.47 3.06 14.73
CA SER A 41 -0.42 3.88 14.11
C SER A 41 -0.80 4.44 12.74
N GLY A 42 -1.97 4.06 12.20
CA GLY A 42 -2.50 4.49 10.93
C GLY A 42 -2.00 3.68 9.73
N MET A 43 -1.59 2.43 9.93
CA MET A 43 -1.24 1.51 8.83
C MET A 43 -2.49 0.91 8.18
N ASP A 44 -2.45 0.71 6.86
CA ASP A 44 -3.57 0.18 6.09
C ASP A 44 -3.58 -1.35 6.01
N GLY A 45 -2.45 -1.98 6.32
CA GLY A 45 -2.31 -3.41 6.25
C GLY A 45 -1.11 -3.93 7.03
N TYR A 46 -1.08 -5.25 7.19
CA TYR A 46 0.02 -5.95 7.83
C TYR A 46 0.22 -7.31 7.15
N ILE A 47 1.46 -7.79 7.13
CA ILE A 47 1.86 -9.07 6.54
C ILE A 47 2.82 -9.77 7.49
N SER A 48 2.65 -11.08 7.64
CA SER A 48 3.55 -11.91 8.44
C SER A 48 4.80 -12.33 7.66
N LYS A 49 5.93 -12.53 8.33
CA LYS A 49 7.12 -13.15 7.75
C LYS A 49 7.04 -14.67 7.89
N PRO A 50 7.53 -15.43 6.88
CA PRO A 50 8.08 -14.97 5.61
C PRO A 50 7.01 -14.36 4.70
N VAL A 51 7.37 -13.31 3.95
CA VAL A 51 6.41 -12.54 3.15
C VAL A 51 5.82 -13.41 2.05
N ASN A 52 4.50 -13.58 2.07
CA ASN A 52 3.77 -14.20 0.97
C ASN A 52 3.46 -13.15 -0.12
N LEU A 53 3.96 -13.38 -1.34
CA LEU A 53 3.75 -12.47 -2.47
C LEU A 53 2.28 -12.39 -2.91
N GLU A 54 1.50 -13.45 -2.75
CA GLU A 54 0.07 -13.43 -3.09
C GLU A 54 -0.72 -12.55 -2.13
N GLU A 55 -0.43 -12.64 -0.83
CA GLU A 55 -1.00 -11.80 0.22
C GLU A 55 -0.62 -10.33 0.02
N LEU A 56 0.66 -10.05 -0.22
CA LEU A 56 1.14 -8.70 -0.53
C LEU A 56 0.43 -8.12 -1.75
N ARG A 57 0.30 -8.91 -2.83
CA ARG A 57 -0.42 -8.48 -4.03
C ARG A 57 -1.91 -8.23 -3.76
N ALA A 58 -2.54 -9.01 -2.89
CA ALA A 58 -3.94 -8.79 -2.51
C ALA A 58 -4.12 -7.45 -1.79
N ILE A 59 -3.26 -7.15 -0.81
CA ILE A 59 -3.29 -5.89 -0.03
C ILE A 59 -2.97 -4.67 -0.92
N LEU A 60 -2.04 -4.82 -1.86
CA LEU A 60 -1.74 -3.74 -2.80
C LEU A 60 -2.91 -3.47 -3.75
N ARG A 61 -3.65 -4.50 -4.19
CA ARG A 61 -4.78 -4.37 -5.11
C ARG A 61 -6.10 -3.96 -4.46
N SER A 62 -6.29 -4.21 -3.16
CA SER A 62 -7.60 -4.01 -2.49
C SER A 62 -8.14 -2.59 -2.55
N ASP A 63 -7.27 -1.58 -2.74
CA ASP A 63 -7.70 -0.16 -2.73
C ASP A 63 -7.48 0.54 -4.07
N VAL A 64 -7.40 -0.23 -5.16
CA VAL A 64 -7.40 0.30 -6.55
C VAL A 64 -8.74 1.00 -6.89
N SER A 65 -9.70 1.08 -5.97
CA SER A 65 -10.93 1.87 -6.14
C SER A 65 -10.73 3.38 -6.01
N ALA A 66 -9.64 3.87 -5.39
CA ALA A 66 -9.42 5.30 -5.17
C ALA A 66 -8.31 5.93 -6.04
N ILE A 67 -7.49 5.11 -6.71
CA ILE A 67 -6.56 5.60 -7.74
C ILE A 67 -7.39 5.65 -9.02
N GLY A 68 -7.66 6.85 -9.52
CA GLY A 68 -8.59 7.10 -10.61
C GLY A 68 -8.48 6.06 -11.72
N LYS A 69 -9.64 5.54 -12.14
CA LYS A 69 -9.81 4.91 -13.46
C LYS A 69 -9.44 5.95 -14.52
N ASN A 70 -8.16 6.16 -14.77
CA ASN A 70 -7.66 6.93 -15.90
C ASN A 70 -6.55 6.16 -16.60
N ASP A 71 -6.89 4.94 -16.99
CA ASP A 71 -6.19 4.29 -18.09
C ASP A 71 -7.20 4.24 -19.23
N GLY A 72 -7.55 5.43 -19.73
CA GLY A 72 -7.86 5.58 -21.13
C GLY A 72 -6.65 5.06 -21.90
N ILE A 73 -6.66 3.74 -22.15
CA ILE A 73 -5.83 3.15 -23.18
C ILE A 73 -6.23 3.86 -24.46
N GLY A 74 -5.45 4.89 -24.80
CA GLY A 74 -5.60 5.62 -26.03
C GLY A 74 -5.65 4.60 -27.15
N SER A 75 -6.82 4.47 -27.75
CA SER A 75 -6.97 3.89 -29.07
C SER A 75 -6.04 4.66 -29.97
N TRP A 76 -4.83 4.14 -30.19
CA TRP A 76 -3.98 4.56 -31.29
C TRP A 76 -4.68 4.09 -32.56
N SER A 77 -5.69 4.86 -32.98
CA SER A 77 -6.13 4.85 -34.35
C SER A 77 -4.94 5.33 -35.17
N ARG A 78 -4.22 4.37 -35.78
CA ARG A 78 -3.29 4.67 -36.87
C ARG A 78 -4.10 5.37 -37.97
N GLY A 79 -4.11 6.70 -37.91
CA GLY A 79 -4.50 7.55 -39.01
C GLY A 79 -3.66 7.19 -40.22
N GLY A 80 -4.33 7.11 -41.37
CA GLY A 80 -3.75 6.67 -42.63
C GLY A 80 -2.55 7.51 -43.07
N GLY A 81 -1.59 6.83 -43.66
CA GLY A 81 -0.70 7.40 -44.66
C GLY A 81 -1.16 6.91 -46.03
N GLN A 82 -1.81 7.79 -46.77
CA GLN A 82 -1.82 7.71 -48.24
C GLN A 82 -0.42 8.03 -48.72
N ASN A 83 0.23 7.10 -49.42
CA ASN A 83 0.89 7.30 -50.72
C ASN A 83 1.39 5.95 -51.24
#